data_AF-A0A226C2P6-F1
#
_entry.id   AF-A0A226C2P6-F1
#
_cell.length_a   1.000
_cell.length_b   1.000
_cell.length_c   1.000
_cell.angle_alpha   90.00
_cell.angle_beta   90.00
_cell.angle_gamma   90.00
#
_symmetry.space_group_name_H-M   'P 1'
#
loop_
_entity.id
_entity.type
_entity.pdbx_description
1 polymer ?
#
loop_
_entity_poly.entity_id
_entity_poly.type
_entity_poly.pdbx_seq_one_letter_code
_entity_poly.pdbx_strand_id
1 'polypeptide(L)'
;MFITGWLGYFAIADMKKRITALNEWIRRRIRMYLWKQWKKISARFKNLRRLGITKGKAWEGANTRKGCWRIANSWILSRSLTNKYLASVGYDDISKRYEALHSNH
;
A
#
# COMPACT_ATOMS: atom_id res chain seq x y z
N MET A 1 -10.38 15.76 -7.78
CA MET A 1 -11.13 15.56 -9.04
C MET A 1 -10.13 15.42 -10.20
N PHE A 2 -9.38 14.32 -10.26
CA PHE A 2 -8.36 14.07 -11.30
C PHE A 2 -8.33 12.60 -11.72
N ILE A 3 -8.54 11.69 -10.77
CA ILE A 3 -8.52 10.24 -11.01
C ILE A 3 -9.73 9.78 -11.85
N THR A 4 -10.88 10.44 -11.71
CA THR A 4 -12.12 10.09 -12.44
C THR A 4 -12.04 10.40 -13.93
N GLY A 5 -11.50 11.57 -14.32
CA GLY A 5 -11.31 11.93 -15.73
C GLY A 5 -10.29 11.05 -16.44
N TRP A 6 -9.20 10.70 -15.74
CA TRP A 6 -8.21 9.76 -16.27
C TRP A 6 -8.78 8.35 -16.45
N LEU A 7 -9.57 7.86 -15.48
CA LEU A 7 -10.21 6.54 -15.57
C LEU A 7 -11.20 6.42 -16.75
N GLY A 8 -11.93 7.49 -17.09
CA GLY A 8 -12.87 7.50 -18.22
C GLY A 8 -12.18 7.42 -19.59
N TYR A 9 -11.03 8.08 -19.76
CA TYR A 9 -10.30 8.08 -21.03
C TYR A 9 -9.68 6.70 -21.36
N PHE A 10 -9.21 5.97 -20.34
CA PHE A 10 -8.56 4.67 -20.53
C PHE A 10 -9.49 3.46 -20.30
N ALA A 11 -10.78 3.69 -20.04
CA ALA A 11 -11.83 2.68 -19.88
C ALA A 11 -12.00 1.73 -21.09
N ILE A 12 -11.68 2.21 -22.28
CA ILE A 12 -12.03 1.59 -23.57
C ILE A 12 -11.08 0.42 -23.94
N ALA A 13 -9.89 0.34 -23.34
CA ALA A 13 -8.92 -0.74 -23.59
C ALA A 13 -8.93 -1.77 -22.46
N ASP A 14 -8.43 -2.99 -22.69
CA ASP A 14 -8.24 -4.07 -21.69
C ASP A 14 -7.25 -3.64 -20.57
N MET A 15 -7.69 -2.70 -19.75
CA MET A 15 -6.88 -1.94 -18.80
C MET A 15 -6.95 -2.55 -17.40
N LYS A 16 -7.83 -3.53 -17.15
CA LYS A 16 -7.97 -4.16 -15.83
C LYS A 16 -6.64 -4.69 -15.31
N LYS A 17 -5.85 -5.36 -16.17
CA LYS A 17 -4.49 -5.83 -15.82
C LYS A 17 -3.53 -4.67 -15.52
N ARG A 18 -3.54 -3.61 -16.33
CA ARG A 18 -2.67 -2.44 -16.16
C ARG A 18 -3.01 -1.63 -14.91
N ILE A 19 -4.29 -1.42 -14.63
CA ILE A 19 -4.80 -0.76 -13.42
C ILE A 19 -4.44 -1.57 -12.18
N THR A 20 -4.57 -2.89 -12.23
CA THR A 20 -4.20 -3.75 -11.10
C THR A 20 -2.70 -3.61 -10.79
N ALA A 21 -1.84 -3.68 -11.81
CA ALA A 21 -0.39 -3.51 -11.63
C ALA A 21 -0.03 -2.11 -11.11
N LEU A 22 -0.68 -1.06 -11.63
CA LEU A 22 -0.51 0.31 -11.16
C LEU A 22 -0.93 0.45 -9.69
N ASN A 23 -2.06 -0.12 -9.31
CA ASN A 23 -2.60 -0.08 -7.96
C ASN A 23 -1.67 -0.81 -6.98
N GLU A 24 -1.11 -1.97 -7.36
CA GLU A 24 -0.08 -2.65 -6.58
C GLU A 24 1.18 -1.79 -6.38
N TRP A 25 1.64 -1.12 -7.44
CA TRP A 25 2.78 -0.22 -7.38
C TRP A 25 2.51 0.96 -6.43
N ILE A 26 1.33 1.58 -6.51
CA ILE A 26 0.92 2.68 -5.64
C ILE A 26 0.86 2.22 -4.17
N ARG A 27 0.24 1.07 -3.89
CA ARG A 27 0.19 0.51 -2.52
C ARG A 27 1.59 0.28 -1.95
N ARG A 28 2.52 -0.26 -2.75
CA ARG A 28 3.93 -0.41 -2.35
C ARG A 28 4.59 0.93 -2.06
N ARG A 29 4.32 1.95 -2.89
CA ARG A 29 4.82 3.30 -2.68
C ARG A 29 4.31 3.90 -1.38
N ILE A 30 3.03 3.74 -1.05
CA ILE A 30 2.45 4.20 0.23
C ILE A 30 3.11 3.49 1.41
N ARG A 31 3.30 2.17 1.36
CA ARG A 31 4.03 1.42 2.41
C ARG A 31 5.45 1.96 2.61
N MET A 32 6.12 2.33 1.52
CA MET A 32 7.44 2.96 1.59
C MET A 32 7.39 4.32 2.29
N TYR A 33 6.39 5.17 1.98
CA TYR A 33 6.21 6.46 2.65
C TYR A 33 5.95 6.29 4.14
N LEU A 34 5.05 5.38 4.54
CA LEU A 34 4.78 5.06 5.94
C LEU A 34 6.05 4.58 6.66
N TRP A 35 6.85 3.73 6.01
CA TRP A 35 8.13 3.27 6.58
C TRP A 35 9.13 4.41 6.78
N LYS A 36 9.20 5.35 5.82
CA LYS A 36 10.05 6.56 5.94
C LYS A 36 9.58 7.48 7.06
N GLN A 37 8.26 7.62 7.23
CA GLN A 37 7.67 8.39 8.32
C GLN A 37 8.06 7.81 9.68
N TRP A 38 8.20 6.48 9.78
CA TRP A 38 8.75 5.81 10.96
C TRP A 38 10.28 5.90 10.98
N LYS A 39 10.81 7.13 11.09
CA LYS A 39 12.26 7.41 11.00
C LYS A 39 13.08 6.70 12.10
N LYS A 40 12.56 6.64 13.33
CA LYS A 40 13.24 6.05 14.49
C LYS A 40 12.91 4.55 14.63
N ILE A 41 13.89 3.75 15.06
CA ILE A 41 13.71 2.31 15.33
C ILE A 41 12.60 2.07 16.36
N SER A 42 12.55 2.88 17.42
CA SER A 42 11.49 2.80 18.44
C SER A 42 10.10 3.03 17.86
N ALA A 43 9.96 3.97 16.92
CA ALA A 43 8.69 4.24 16.22
C ALA A 43 8.31 3.07 15.31
N ARG A 44 9.25 2.52 14.54
CA ARG A 44 9.02 1.32 13.71
C ARG A 44 8.54 0.15 14.55
N PHE A 45 9.24 -0.14 15.64
CA PHE A 45 8.89 -1.22 16.55
C PHE A 45 7.48 -1.03 17.15
N LYS A 46 7.19 0.17 17.69
CA LYS A 46 5.88 0.49 18.27
C LYS A 46 4.75 0.35 17.26
N ASN A 47 4.93 0.85 16.03
CA ASN A 47 3.92 0.76 14.98
C ASN A 47 3.74 -0.67 14.47
N LEU A 48 4.82 -1.43 14.28
CA LEU A 48 4.73 -2.85 13.91
C LEU A 48 4.00 -3.67 14.98
N ARG A 49 4.25 -3.40 16.26
CA ARG A 49 3.52 -4.01 17.39
C ARG A 49 2.04 -3.65 17.37
N ARG A 50 1.71 -2.37 17.17
CA ARG A 50 0.32 -1.88 17.08
C ARG A 50 -0.45 -2.54 15.92
N LEU A 51 0.25 -2.84 14.83
CA LEU A 51 -0.28 -3.53 13.65
C LEU A 51 -0.28 -5.07 13.79
N GLY A 52 -0.05 -5.61 15.00
CA GLY A 52 -0.21 -7.03 15.30
C GLY A 52 1.02 -7.92 15.04
N ILE A 53 2.20 -7.34 14.75
CA ILE A 53 3.42 -8.15 14.61
C ILE A 53 3.93 -8.58 16.00
N THR A 54 4.32 -9.85 16.14
CA THR A 54 4.92 -10.41 17.35
C THR A 54 6.20 -9.67 17.73
N LYS A 55 6.51 -9.53 19.03
CA LYS A 55 7.65 -8.76 19.55
C LYS A 55 8.98 -9.07 18.86
N GLY A 56 9.36 -10.34 18.75
CA GLY A 56 10.63 -10.75 18.12
C GLY A 56 10.73 -10.29 16.66
N LYS A 57 9.72 -10.60 15.84
CA LYS A 57 9.69 -10.19 14.42
C LYS A 57 9.57 -8.68 14.24
N ALA A 58 8.87 -7.98 15.12
CA ALA A 58 8.80 -6.52 15.09
C ALA A 58 10.18 -5.90 15.36
N TRP A 59 10.96 -6.47 16.30
CA TRP A 59 12.31 -6.00 16.60
C TRP A 59 13.29 -6.26 15.46
N GLU A 60 13.25 -7.45 14.87
CA GLU A 60 14.03 -7.83 13.67
C GLU A 60 13.73 -6.89 12.49
N GLY A 61 12.45 -6.62 12.24
CA GLY A 61 12.00 -5.73 11.18
C GLY A 61 12.38 -4.27 11.40
N ALA A 62 12.22 -3.76 12.62
CA ALA A 62 12.52 -2.37 12.95
C ALA A 62 14.01 -2.02 12.75
N ASN A 63 14.90 -2.97 13.07
CA ASN A 63 16.36 -2.84 12.96
C ASN A 63 16.93 -3.25 11.60
N THR A 64 16.09 -3.48 10.59
CA THR A 64 16.58 -3.88 9.26
C THR A 64 17.48 -2.80 8.63
N ARG A 65 18.59 -3.23 8.04
CA ARG A 65 19.45 -2.37 7.19
C ARG A 65 19.02 -2.33 5.73
N LYS A 66 17.90 -2.97 5.39
CA LYS A 66 17.38 -2.99 4.01
C LYS A 66 16.86 -1.59 3.63
N GLY A 67 17.10 -1.20 2.38
CA GLY A 67 16.58 0.06 1.83
C GLY A 67 15.05 0.14 1.85
N CYS A 68 14.51 1.36 1.88
CA CYS A 68 13.07 1.63 2.03
C CYS A 68 12.21 0.95 0.94
N TRP A 69 12.69 0.89 -0.30
CA TRP A 69 11.96 0.23 -1.38
C TRP A 69 11.94 -1.30 -1.25
N ARG A 70 13.03 -1.90 -0.72
CA ARG A 70 13.13 -3.35 -0.49
C ARG A 70 12.21 -3.77 0.66
N ILE A 71 12.16 -2.99 1.74
CA ILE A 71 11.30 -3.32 2.88
C ILE A 71 9.81 -3.11 2.57
N ALA A 72 9.45 -2.16 1.70
CA ALA A 72 8.07 -1.94 1.27
C ALA A 72 7.39 -3.18 0.63
N ASN A 73 8.20 -4.10 0.07
CA ASN A 73 7.74 -5.37 -0.50
C ASN A 73 8.07 -6.59 0.36
N SER A 74 8.49 -6.37 1.61
CA SER A 74 8.76 -7.47 2.53
C SER A 74 7.47 -8.02 3.14
N TRP A 75 7.52 -9.28 3.57
CA TRP A 75 6.41 -9.92 4.26
C TRP A 75 5.96 -9.13 5.50
N ILE A 76 6.90 -8.49 6.22
CA ILE A 76 6.59 -7.76 7.45
C ILE A 76 5.72 -6.53 7.20
N LEU A 77 5.97 -5.79 6.11
CA LEU A 77 5.14 -4.65 5.72
C LEU A 77 3.88 -5.07 4.97
N SER A 78 3.92 -6.13 4.16
CA SER A 78 2.71 -6.66 3.53
C SER A 78 1.69 -7.16 4.56
N ARG A 79 2.17 -7.82 5.63
CA ARG A 79 1.33 -8.36 6.71
C ARG A 79 0.84 -7.30 7.68
N SER A 80 1.64 -6.29 8.00
CA SER A 80 1.25 -5.21 8.93
C SER A 80 0.44 -4.10 8.24
N LEU A 81 0.85 -3.66 7.05
CA LEU A 81 0.19 -2.64 6.25
C LEU A 81 -0.68 -3.29 5.16
N THR A 82 -1.70 -4.00 5.63
CA THR A 82 -2.66 -4.70 4.75
C THR A 82 -3.40 -3.70 3.85
N ASN A 83 -3.97 -4.19 2.74
CA ASN A 83 -4.76 -3.34 1.84
C ASN A 83 -5.97 -2.72 2.57
N LYS A 84 -6.55 -3.44 3.54
CA LYS A 84 -7.61 -2.90 4.41
C LYS A 84 -7.12 -1.74 5.27
N TYR A 85 -5.93 -1.87 5.85
CA TYR A 85 -5.32 -0.78 6.61
C TYR A 85 -5.06 0.45 5.72
N LEU A 86 -4.51 0.25 4.53
CA LEU A 86 -4.30 1.36 3.59
C LEU A 86 -5.62 2.08 3.25
N ALA A 87 -6.70 1.32 3.01
CA ALA A 87 -8.03 1.89 2.80
C ALA A 87 -8.52 2.70 4.01
N SER A 88 -8.30 2.23 5.25
CA SER A 88 -8.67 2.95 6.47
C SER A 88 -7.91 4.25 6.69
N VAL A 89 -6.70 4.37 6.13
CA VAL A 89 -5.88 5.59 6.18
C VAL A 89 -6.27 6.58 5.08
N GLY A 90 -7.27 6.23 4.24
CA GLY A 90 -7.77 7.09 3.16
C GLY A 90 -7.17 6.78 1.79
N TYR A 91 -6.52 5.62 1.60
CA TYR A 91 -6.17 5.17 0.26
C TYR A 91 -7.42 4.70 -0.48
N ASP A 92 -7.83 5.48 -1.47
CA ASP A 92 -8.94 5.13 -2.32
C ASP A 92 -8.49 4.20 -3.45
N ASP A 93 -9.09 3.03 -3.52
CA ASP A 93 -8.66 1.96 -4.42
C ASP A 93 -9.11 2.27 -5.86
N ILE A 94 -8.17 2.69 -6.69
CA ILE A 94 -8.38 3.03 -8.10
C ILE A 94 -9.04 1.87 -8.87
N SER A 95 -8.69 0.63 -8.53
CA SER A 95 -9.28 -0.55 -9.19
C SER A 95 -10.76 -0.71 -8.84
N LYS A 96 -11.14 -0.45 -7.59
CA LYS A 96 -12.55 -0.49 -7.18
C LYS A 96 -13.36 0.63 -7.85
N ARG A 97 -12.78 1.81 -7.98
CA ARG A 97 -13.40 2.92 -8.72
C ARG A 97 -13.58 2.59 -10.20
N TYR A 98 -12.61 1.92 -10.82
CA TYR A 98 -12.71 1.45 -12.20
C TYR A 98 -13.85 0.43 -12.36
N GLU A 99 -13.94 -0.57 -11.49
CA GLU A 99 -15.00 -1.59 -11.55
C GLU A 99 -16.39 -0.97 -11.36
N ALA A 100 -16.55 -0.02 -10.44
CA ALA A 100 -17.82 0.69 -10.23
C ALA A 100 -18.26 1.49 -11.47
N LEU A 101 -17.33 2.05 -12.24
CA LEU A 101 -17.64 2.79 -13.47
C LEU A 101 -18.05 1.87 -14.62
N HIS A 102 -17.50 0.65 -14.68
CA HIS A 102 -17.79 -0.33 -15.75
C HIS A 102 -18.96 -1.27 -15.44
N SER A 103 -19.43 -1.30 -14.19
CA SER A 103 -20.61 -2.09 -13.78
C SER A 103 -21.94 -1.38 -14.06
N ASN A 104 -21.90 -0.08 -14.41
CA ASN A 104 -23.07 0.73 -14.75
C ASN A 104 -23.39 0.75 -16.27
N HIS A 105 -22.86 -0.23 -17.02
CA HIS A 105 -23.08 -0.37 -18.45
C HIS A 105 -23.57 -1.78 -18.81
#